data_AF-A0A2K3KAJ2-F1
#
_entry.id   AF-A0A2K3KAJ2-F1
#
_cell.length_a   1.000
_cell.length_b   1.000
_cell.length_c   1.000
_cell.angle_alpha   90.00
_cell.angle_beta   90.00
_cell.angle_gamma   90.00
#
_symmetry.space_group_name_H-M   'P 1'
#
loop_
_entity.id
_entity.type
_entity.pdbx_description
1 polymer ?
#
loop_
_entity_poly.entity_id
_entity_poly.type
_entity_poly.pdbx_seq_one_letter_code
_entity_poly.pdbx_strand_id
1 'polypeptide(L)' 'MDNPRPVRWEKPGVGWIKCNVDVVFVVGSGVTSIVEGEALALLHAMKEAIHRGFERVQFESDSKLLVDAIHSRR' A
#
# COMPACT_ATOMS: atom_id res chain seq x y z
N MET A 1 -8.69 27.18 -1.78
CA MET A 1 -7.86 26.41 -2.74
C MET A 1 -6.68 25.87 -1.95
N ASP A 2 -6.83 24.70 -1.35
CA ASP A 2 -5.70 24.02 -0.74
C ASP A 2 -4.79 23.55 -1.87
N ASN A 3 -3.59 24.11 -1.94
CA ASN A 3 -2.52 23.60 -2.80
C ASN A 3 -1.89 22.42 -2.03
N PRO A 4 -2.24 21.15 -2.32
CA PRO A 4 -1.59 20.05 -1.64
C PRO A 4 -0.10 20.18 -1.91
N ARG A 5 0.71 20.24 -0.85
CA ARG A 5 2.16 20.33 -0.98
C ARG A 5 2.60 19.22 -1.94
N PRO A 6 3.45 19.50 -2.94
CA PRO A 6 3.93 18.47 -3.84
C PRO A 6 4.49 17.32 -3.01
N VAL A 7 4.00 16.11 -3.23
CA VAL A 7 4.54 14.90 -2.60
C VAL A 7 5.98 14.81 -3.06
N ARG A 8 6.90 15.23 -2.18
CA ARG A 8 8.33 15.18 -2.44
C ARG A 8 8.78 13.78 -2.08
N TRP A 9 9.26 13.04 -3.08
CA TRP A 9 9.89 11.75 -2.82
C TRP A 9 11.11 11.96 -1.92
N GLU A 10 11.15 11.23 -0.80
CA GLU A 10 12.29 11.17 0.10
C GLU A 10 12.82 9.74 0.13
N LYS A 11 14.15 9.58 0.03
CA LYS A 11 14.76 8.25 0.13
C LYS A 11 14.53 7.72 1.56
N PRO A 12 14.01 6.49 1.72
CA PRO A 12 13.87 5.89 3.03
C PRO A 12 15.21 5.82 3.76
N GLY A 13 15.18 5.96 5.10
CA GLY A 13 16.38 5.84 5.92
C GLY A 13 17.02 4.45 5.83
N VAL A 14 18.25 4.31 6.31
CA VAL A 14 18.93 3.01 6.37
C VAL A 14 18.10 2.02 7.21
N GLY A 15 17.87 0.82 6.67
CA GLY A 15 17.09 -0.24 7.30
C GLY A 15 15.57 -0.17 7.06
N TRP A 16 15.11 0.62 6.09
CA TRP A 16 13.74 0.56 5.57
C TRP A 16 13.67 -0.33 4.34
N ILE A 17 12.62 -1.15 4.26
CA ILE A 17 12.29 -1.94 3.08
C ILE A 17 11.15 -1.25 2.34
N LYS A 18 11.27 -1.15 1.01
CA LYS A 18 10.20 -0.67 0.14
C LYS A 18 9.47 -1.87 -0.43
N CYS A 19 8.15 -1.94 -0.25
CA CYS A 19 7.31 -3.02 -0.75
C CYS A 19 6.26 -2.44 -1.70
N ASN A 20 6.44 -2.69 -3.01
CA ASN A 20 5.41 -2.36 -3.99
C ASN A 20 4.31 -3.41 -3.94
N VAL A 21 3.10 -2.95 -3.65
CA VAL A 21 1.89 -3.77 -3.61
C VAL A 21 1.16 -3.56 -4.93
N ASP A 22 0.74 -4.65 -5.53
CA ASP A 22 0.03 -4.66 -6.81
C ASP A 22 -0.94 -5.85 -6.80
N VAL A 23 -2.05 -5.73 -7.51
CA VAL A 23 -3.02 -6.80 -7.70
C VAL A 23 -3.34 -6.98 -9.18
N VAL A 24 -3.40 -8.24 -9.60
CA VAL A 24 -3.93 -8.61 -10.91
C VAL A 24 -5.32 -9.21 -10.76
N PHE A 25 -6.26 -8.74 -11.55
CA PHE A 25 -7.62 -9.27 -11.59
C PHE A 25 -7.68 -10.45 -12.57
N VAL A 26 -8.14 -11.59 -12.07
CA VAL A 26 -8.47 -12.77 -12.88
C VAL A 26 -9.99 -12.95 -12.88
N VAL A 27 -10.57 -13.22 -14.05
CA VAL A 27 -12.00 -13.49 -14.17
C VAL A 27 -12.37 -14.67 -13.26
N GLY A 28 -13.36 -14.46 -12.38
CA GLY A 28 -13.79 -15.48 -11.41
C GLY A 28 -13.03 -15.49 -10.08
N SER A 29 -12.12 -14.53 -9.82
CA SER A 29 -11.44 -14.40 -8.53
C SER A 29 -12.37 -14.08 -7.35
N GLY A 30 -13.60 -13.65 -7.62
CA GLY A 30 -14.56 -13.21 -6.61
C GLY A 30 -14.25 -11.82 -6.03
N VAL A 31 -13.12 -11.20 -6.41
CA VAL A 31 -12.80 -9.82 -6.04
C VAL A 31 -13.65 -8.87 -6.88
N THR A 32 -14.39 -8.01 -6.21
CA THR A 32 -15.46 -7.19 -6.82
C THR A 32 -15.04 -5.76 -7.10
N SER A 33 -13.94 -5.29 -6.51
CA SER A 33 -13.45 -3.92 -6.71
C SER A 33 -11.93 -3.79 -6.63
N ILE A 34 -11.41 -2.68 -7.17
CA ILE A 34 -9.99 -2.32 -7.08
C ILE A 34 -9.55 -2.19 -5.63
N VAL A 35 -10.32 -1.46 -4.83
CA VAL A 35 -10.00 -1.22 -3.40
C VAL A 35 -9.97 -2.53 -2.63
N GLU A 36 -10.88 -3.47 -2.90
CA GLU A 36 -10.88 -4.80 -2.27
C GLU A 36 -9.61 -5.60 -2.63
N GLY A 37 -9.26 -5.67 -3.91
CA GLY A 37 -8.06 -6.39 -4.37
C GLY A 37 -6.76 -5.81 -3.81
N GLU A 38 -6.62 -4.48 -3.87
CA GLU A 38 -5.47 -3.75 -3.36
C GLU A 38 -5.34 -3.88 -1.83
N ALA A 39 -6.46 -3.78 -1.09
CA ALA A 39 -6.46 -3.98 0.36
C ALA A 39 -6.06 -5.41 0.74
N LEU A 40 -6.49 -6.42 -0.02
CA LEU A 40 -6.08 -7.80 0.17
C LEU A 40 -4.59 -7.98 -0.13
N ALA A 41 -4.07 -7.40 -1.21
CA ALA A 41 -2.66 -7.45 -1.55
C ALA A 41 -1.80 -6.80 -0.45
N LEU A 42 -2.21 -5.63 0.05
CA LEU A 42 -1.55 -4.96 1.16
C LEU A 42 -1.57 -5.80 2.45
N LEU A 43 -2.72 -6.41 2.79
CA LEU A 43 -2.83 -7.28 3.96
C LEU A 43 -1.86 -8.46 3.91
N HIS A 44 -1.72 -9.10 2.74
CA HIS A 44 -0.78 -10.19 2.55
C HIS A 44 0.68 -9.70 2.68
N ALA A 45 1.00 -8.55 2.08
CA ALA A 45 2.33 -7.96 2.18
C ALA A 45 2.70 -7.60 3.64
N MET A 46 1.75 -7.08 4.42
CA MET A 46 1.94 -6.78 5.84
C MET A 46 2.17 -8.06 6.66
N LYS A 47 1.38 -9.12 6.43
CA LYS A 47 1.57 -10.42 7.11
C LYS A 47 2.96 -11.00 6.81
N GLU A 48 3.39 -10.93 5.56
CA GLU A 48 4.70 -11.43 5.14
C GLU A 48 5.84 -10.61 5.77
N ALA A 49 5.70 -9.28 5.82
CA ALA A 49 6.68 -8.42 6.48
C ALA A 49 6.85 -8.76 7.97
N ILE A 50 5.74 -9.00 8.67
CA ILE A 50 5.74 -9.43 10.07
C ILE A 50 6.40 -10.81 10.20
N HIS A 51 6.03 -11.76 9.34
CA HIS A 51 6.58 -13.11 9.37
C HIS A 51 8.10 -13.13 9.19
N ARG A 52 8.63 -12.25 8.34
CA ARG A 52 10.09 -12.10 8.10
C ARG A 52 10.81 -11.24 9.14
N GLY A 53 10.09 -10.65 10.10
CA GLY A 53 10.67 -9.78 11.12
C GLY A 53 11.13 -8.42 10.60
N PHE A 54 10.50 -7.89 9.56
CA PHE A 54 10.82 -6.56 9.05
C PHE A 54 10.22 -5.48 9.95
N GLU A 55 11.07 -4.74 10.66
CA GLU A 55 10.65 -3.71 11.61
C GLU A 55 10.12 -2.44 10.92
N ARG A 56 10.63 -2.11 9.73
CA ARG A 56 10.33 -0.85 9.02
C ARG A 56 10.11 -1.10 7.54
N VAL A 57 8.85 -1.01 7.12
CA VAL A 57 8.43 -1.21 5.73
C VAL A 57 7.61 -0.02 5.25
N GLN A 58 7.95 0.49 4.08
CA GLN A 58 7.15 1.44 3.32
C GLN A 58 6.41 0.68 2.23
N PHE A 59 5.08 0.60 2.35
CA PHE A 59 4.22 0.03 1.33
C PHE A 59 3.83 1.10 0.32
N GLU A 60 3.91 0.77 -0.96
CA GLU A 60 3.48 1.61 -2.08
C GLU A 60 2.36 0.89 -2.83
N SER A 61 1.31 1.62 -3.20
CA SER A 61 0.21 1.15 -4.05
C SER A 61 -0.11 2.27 -5.04
N ASP A 62 -0.48 1.90 -6.26
CA ASP A 62 -0.92 2.84 -7.31
C ASP A 62 -2.38 3.30 -7.12
N SER A 63 -3.12 2.64 -6.22
CA SER A 63 -4.51 2.97 -5.90
C SER A 63 -4.59 4.12 -4.90
N LYS A 64 -4.81 5.33 -5.42
CA LYS A 64 -5.05 6.52 -4.59
C LYS A 64 -6.24 6.35 -3.62
N LEU A 65 -7.26 5.60 -4.00
CA LEU A 65 -8.41 5.30 -3.14
C LEU A 65 -8.00 4.50 -1.89
N LEU A 66 -7.15 3.50 -2.05
CA LEU A 66 -6.61 2.73 -0.93
C LEU A 66 -5.73 3.62 -0.05
N VAL A 67 -4.82 4.38 -0.68
CA VAL A 67 -3.90 5.27 0.04
C VAL A 67 -4.68 6.28 0.87
N ASP A 68 -5.68 6.94 0.30
CA ASP A 68 -6.48 7.95 1.01
C ASP A 68 -7.30 7.32 2.14
N ALA A 69 -7.86 6.10 1.96
CA ALA A 69 -8.62 5.40 3.00
C ALA A 69 -7.78 4.97 4.20
N ILE A 70 -6.50 4.65 4.00
CA ILE A 70 -5.57 4.31 5.09
C ILE A 70 -5.05 5.58 5.79
N HIS A 71 -4.77 6.62 5.01
CA HIS A 71 -4.29 7.90 5.55
C HIS A 71 -5.39 8.75 6.16
N SER A 72 -6.67 8.40 5.96
CA SER A 72 -7.77 9.01 6.70
C SER A 72 -7.71 8.57 8.16
N ARG A 73 -6.88 9.27 8.95
CA ARG A 73 -7.12 9.39 10.39
C ARG A 73 -8.49 10.04 10.58
N ARG A 74 -9.30 9.49 11.48
CA ARG A 74 -10.42 10.25 12.08
C ARG A 74 -9.88 11.44 12.87
#